data_AF-A0A2S8PGE9-F1
#
_entry.id   AF-A0A2S8PGE9-F1
#
_cell.length_a   1.000
_cell.length_b   1.000
_cell.length_c   1.000
_cell.angle_alpha   90.00
_cell.angle_beta   90.00
_cell.angle_gamma   90.00
#
_symmetry.space_group_name_H-M   'P 1'
#
loop_
_entity.id
_entity.type
_entity.pdbx_description
1 polymer ?
#
loop_
_entity_poly.entity_id
_entity_poly.type
_entity_poly.pdbx_seq_one_letter_code
_entity_poly.pdbx_strand_id
1 'polypeptide(L)'
;MDFQADAIDRVIKNAIQVVENSKYQMFEILETARDELLTLNQELQLVMKETVDTLQKVDQLELNYRRSRIRLTEVSRDFVRYKEDDIRQAYEKATQLQLDVMIYREKEM
;
A
#
# COMPACT_ATOMS: atom_id res chain seq x y z
N MET A 1 -17.60 20.28 -65.48
CA MET A 1 -16.39 20.55 -64.67
C MET A 1 -16.75 20.69 -63.19
N ASP A 2 -17.92 21.24 -62.84
CA ASP A 2 -18.36 21.42 -61.44
C ASP A 2 -18.42 20.15 -60.58
N PHE A 3 -18.86 19.01 -61.15
CA PHE A 3 -19.01 17.77 -60.38
C PHE A 3 -17.71 17.26 -59.74
N GLN A 4 -16.55 17.54 -60.35
CA GLN A 4 -15.25 17.09 -59.86
C GLN A 4 -14.72 18.00 -58.74
N ALA A 5 -15.03 19.29 -58.80
CA ALA A 5 -14.74 20.24 -57.73
C ALA A 5 -15.59 19.93 -56.48
N ASP A 6 -16.88 19.62 -56.66
CA ASP A 6 -17.78 19.24 -55.55
C ASP A 6 -17.34 17.94 -54.87
N ALA A 7 -16.82 16.97 -55.63
CA ALA A 7 -16.30 15.73 -55.07
C ALA A 7 -15.04 15.97 -54.22
N ILE A 8 -14.13 16.83 -54.69
CA ILE A 8 -12.92 17.21 -53.95
C ILE A 8 -13.28 17.98 -52.67
N ASP A 9 -14.21 18.94 -52.74
CA ASP A 9 -14.68 19.70 -51.58
C ASP A 9 -15.28 18.78 -50.51
N ARG A 10 -16.07 17.78 -50.89
CA ARG A 10 -16.59 16.75 -49.96
C ARG A 10 -15.47 15.95 -49.29
N VAL A 11 -14.45 15.54 -50.03
CA VAL A 11 -13.31 14.78 -49.48
C VAL A 11 -12.53 15.65 -48.48
N ILE A 12 -12.30 16.92 -48.81
CA ILE A 12 -11.60 17.86 -47.91
C ILE A 12 -12.41 18.09 -46.63
N LYS A 13 -13.72 18.33 -46.74
CA LYS A 13 -14.60 18.51 -45.56
C LYS A 13 -14.63 17.27 -44.67
N ASN A 14 -14.70 16.08 -45.25
CA ASN A 14 -14.64 14.83 -44.50
C ASN A 14 -13.28 14.67 -43.79
N ALA A 15 -12.17 14.98 -44.47
CA ALA A 15 -10.85 14.91 -43.87
C ALA A 15 -10.72 15.89 -42.69
N ILE A 16 -11.22 17.12 -42.83
CA ILE A 16 -11.25 18.11 -41.75
C ILE A 16 -12.08 17.60 -40.58
N GLN A 17 -13.28 17.07 -40.84
CA GLN A 17 -14.14 16.53 -39.78
C GLN A 17 -13.49 15.38 -39.02
N VAL A 18 -12.79 14.48 -39.73
CA VAL A 18 -12.05 13.38 -39.11
C VAL A 18 -10.93 13.93 -38.22
N VAL A 19 -10.16 14.91 -38.70
CA VAL A 19 -9.09 15.55 -37.91
C VAL A 19 -9.66 16.24 -36.66
N GLU A 20 -10.77 16.95 -36.78
CA GLU A 20 -11.43 17.59 -35.64
C GLU A 20 -11.93 16.55 -34.62
N ASN A 21 -12.56 15.47 -35.08
CA ASN A 21 -13.01 14.39 -34.21
C ASN A 21 -11.83 13.71 -33.50
N SER A 22 -10.75 13.41 -34.23
CA SER A 22 -9.53 12.84 -33.66
C SER A 22 -8.91 13.79 -32.61
N LYS A 23 -8.97 15.10 -32.83
CA LYS A 23 -8.53 16.08 -31.83
C LYS A 23 -9.34 15.96 -30.54
N TYR A 24 -10.66 15.90 -30.60
CA TYR A 24 -11.50 15.73 -29.41
C TYR A 24 -11.21 14.43 -28.67
N GLN A 25 -11.10 13.32 -29.40
CA GLN A 25 -10.76 12.02 -28.81
C GLN A 25 -9.39 12.04 -28.11
N MET A 26 -8.39 12.71 -28.70
CA MET A 26 -7.09 12.88 -28.06
C MET A 26 -7.20 13.68 -26.76
N PHE A 27 -8.05 14.72 -26.71
CA PHE A 27 -8.28 15.46 -25.47
C PHE A 27 -8.92 14.60 -24.39
N GLU A 28 -9.96 13.82 -24.72
CA GLU A 28 -10.62 12.91 -23.77
C GLU A 28 -9.65 11.88 -23.20
N ILE A 29 -8.80 11.28 -24.06
CA ILE A 29 -7.75 10.34 -23.63
C ILE A 29 -6.78 11.03 -22.67
N LEU A 30 -6.36 12.26 -22.98
CA LEU A 30 -5.41 13.02 -22.16
C LEU A 30 -5.99 13.40 -20.81
N GLU A 31 -7.26 13.78 -20.74
CA GLU A 31 -7.93 14.05 -19.47
C GLU A 31 -8.07 12.77 -18.63
N THR A 32 -8.54 11.69 -19.24
CA THR A 32 -8.69 10.40 -18.55
C THR A 32 -7.35 9.90 -18.02
N ALA A 33 -6.29 9.95 -18.82
CA ALA A 33 -4.95 9.52 -18.40
C ALA A 33 -4.38 10.38 -17.26
N ARG A 34 -4.74 11.68 -17.20
CA ARG A 34 -4.34 12.56 -16.09
C ARG A 34 -5.05 12.20 -14.80
N ASP A 35 -6.34 11.90 -14.88
CA ASP A 35 -7.14 11.49 -13.71
C ASP A 35 -6.70 10.11 -13.19
N GLU A 36 -6.40 9.17 -14.09
CA GLU A 36 -5.81 7.88 -13.76
C GLU A 36 -4.45 8.05 -13.07
N LEU A 37 -3.57 8.90 -13.61
CA LEU A 37 -2.27 9.18 -13.00
C LEU A 37 -2.42 9.79 -11.61
N LEU A 38 -3.37 10.71 -11.41
CA LEU A 38 -3.65 11.30 -10.11
C LEU A 38 -4.08 10.22 -9.10
N THR A 39 -5.01 9.36 -9.52
CA THR A 39 -5.54 8.26 -8.70
C THR A 39 -4.44 7.27 -8.32
N LEU A 40 -3.65 6.83 -9.29
CA LEU A 40 -2.54 5.91 -9.07
C LEU A 40 -1.49 6.49 -8.11
N ASN A 41 -1.21 7.79 -8.20
CA ASN A 41 -0.32 8.45 -7.25
C ASN A 41 -0.89 8.46 -5.83
N GLN A 42 -2.19 8.66 -5.66
CA GLN A 42 -2.83 8.61 -4.35
C GLN A 42 -2.79 7.20 -3.76
N GLU A 43 -3.10 6.18 -4.56
CA GLU A 43 -2.99 4.77 -4.16
C GLU A 43 -1.56 4.41 -3.78
N LEU A 44 -0.57 4.84 -4.55
CA LEU A 44 0.85 4.63 -4.24
C LEU A 44 1.21 5.26 -2.89
N GLN A 45 0.80 6.50 -2.63
CA GLN A 45 1.05 7.15 -1.34
C GLN A 45 0.40 6.41 -0.17
N LEU A 46 -0.81 5.86 -0.37
CA LEU A 46 -1.49 5.06 0.63
C LEU A 46 -0.71 3.78 0.95
N VAL A 47 -0.33 3.02 -0.08
CA VAL A 47 0.44 1.78 0.07
C VAL A 47 1.79 2.04 0.74
N MET A 48 2.48 3.11 0.35
CA MET A 48 3.74 3.53 0.99
C MET A 48 3.54 3.81 2.48
N LYS A 49 2.46 4.52 2.84
CA LYS A 49 2.14 4.81 4.23
C LYS A 49 1.83 3.54 5.01
N GLU A 50 0.99 2.66 4.48
CA GLU A 50 0.65 1.38 5.12
C GLU A 50 1.87 0.48 5.33
N THR A 51 2.81 0.52 4.38
CA THR A 51 4.09 -0.19 4.49
C THR A 51 4.91 0.36 5.66
N VAL A 52 5.07 1.69 5.74
CA VAL A 52 5.79 2.33 6.86
C VAL A 52 5.13 2.03 8.20
N ASP A 53 3.80 2.11 8.29
CA ASP A 53 3.06 1.82 9.51
C ASP A 53 3.23 0.35 9.95
N THR A 54 3.28 -0.58 8.98
CA THR A 54 3.51 -2.01 9.24
C THR A 54 4.93 -2.26 9.76
N LEU A 55 5.94 -1.68 9.12
CA LEU A 55 7.34 -1.77 9.56
C LEU A 55 7.50 -1.25 11.01
N GLN A 56 6.95 -0.07 11.29
CA GLN A 56 7.00 0.51 12.65
C GLN A 56 6.32 -0.39 13.69
N LYS A 57 5.23 -1.06 13.29
CA LYS A 57 4.52 -1.98 14.17
C LYS A 57 5.36 -3.22 14.48
N VAL A 58 6.03 -3.79 13.48
CA VAL A 58 6.94 -4.93 13.65
C VAL A 58 8.10 -4.56 14.57
N ASP A 59 8.80 -3.45 14.29
CA ASP A 59 9.90 -2.97 15.12
C ASP A 59 9.49 -2.82 16.59
N GLN A 60 8.31 -2.25 16.83
CA GLN A 60 7.78 -2.06 18.17
C GLN A 60 7.44 -3.40 18.85
N LEU A 61 6.88 -4.36 18.12
CA LEU A 61 6.59 -5.70 18.62
C LEU A 61 7.87 -6.47 18.95
N GLU A 62 8.90 -6.37 18.12
CA GLU A 62 10.20 -7.00 18.36
C GLU A 62 10.89 -6.45 19.62
N LEU A 63 10.86 -5.12 19.81
CA LEU A 63 11.38 -4.50 21.01
C LEU A 63 10.65 -5.00 22.26
N ASN A 64 9.32 -5.07 22.20
CA ASN A 64 8.49 -5.56 23.30
C ASN A 64 8.73 -7.05 23.57
N TYR A 65 8.89 -7.86 22.53
CA TYR A 65 9.23 -9.28 22.65
C TYR A 65 10.61 -9.48 23.30
N ARG A 66 11.62 -8.69 22.92
CA ARG A 66 12.94 -8.73 23.57
C ARG A 66 12.82 -8.40 25.06
N ARG A 67 12.04 -7.38 25.43
CA ARG A 67 11.80 -7.00 26.83
C ARG A 67 11.06 -8.09 27.61
N SER A 68 10.04 -8.72 27.02
CA SER A 68 9.29 -9.80 27.67
C SER A 68 10.17 -11.05 27.90
N ARG A 69 11.08 -11.36 26.99
CA ARG A 69 12.10 -12.41 27.16
C ARG A 69 13.06 -12.13 28.32
N ILE A 70 13.52 -10.89 28.47
CA ILE A 70 14.36 -10.49 29.61
C ILE A 70 13.57 -10.67 30.91
N ARG A 71 12.33 -10.19 30.96
CA ARG A 71 11.47 -10.32 32.14
C ARG A 71 11.20 -11.78 32.50
N LEU A 72 10.91 -12.63 31.52
CA LEU A 72 10.74 -14.07 31.73
C LEU A 72 12.00 -14.68 32.35
N THR A 73 13.17 -14.34 31.82
CA THR A 73 14.45 -14.83 32.36
C THR A 73 14.69 -14.37 33.80
N GLU A 74 14.31 -13.14 34.14
CA GLU A 74 14.42 -12.59 35.50
C GLU A 74 13.51 -13.35 36.48
N VAL A 75 12.21 -13.49 36.16
CA VAL A 75 11.25 -14.15 37.06
C VAL A 75 11.47 -15.66 37.16
N SER A 76 12.01 -16.30 36.12
CA SER A 76 12.38 -17.72 36.15
C SER A 76 13.69 -17.99 36.89
N ARG A 77 14.46 -16.98 37.29
CA ARG A 77 15.72 -17.17 38.04
C ARG A 77 15.56 -16.94 39.54
N ASP A 78 14.62 -16.11 39.97
CA ASP A 78 14.43 -15.72 41.37
C ASP A 78 13.10 -16.25 41.93
N PHE A 79 13.11 -17.53 42.29
CA PHE A 79 11.96 -18.25 42.88
C PHE A 79 11.63 -17.86 44.32
N VAL A 80 12.49 -17.05 44.97
CA VAL A 80 12.25 -16.53 46.31
C VAL A 80 11.41 -15.26 46.23
N ARG A 81 11.65 -14.44 45.21
CA ARG A 81 10.96 -13.16 45.00
C ARG A 81 9.68 -13.27 44.16
N TYR A 82 9.62 -14.21 43.22
CA TYR A 82 8.51 -14.35 42.28
C TYR A 82 7.75 -15.65 42.48
N LYS A 83 6.42 -15.57 42.35
CA LYS A 83 5.52 -16.73 42.47
C LYS A 83 5.33 -17.40 41.12
N GLU A 84 4.78 -18.60 41.15
CA GLU A 84 4.42 -19.35 39.93
C GLU A 84 3.51 -18.54 39.00
N ASP A 85 2.60 -17.74 39.56
CA ASP A 85 1.71 -16.88 38.77
C ASP A 85 2.48 -15.77 38.02
N ASP A 86 3.51 -15.19 38.63
CA ASP A 86 4.37 -14.19 37.96
C ASP A 86 5.13 -14.80 36.78
N ILE A 87 5.59 -16.05 36.94
CA ILE A 87 6.29 -16.80 35.89
C ILE A 87 5.31 -17.13 34.75
N ARG A 88 4.08 -17.58 35.09
CA ARG A 88 3.03 -17.88 34.12
C ARG A 88 2.66 -16.65 33.29
N GLN A 89 2.40 -15.51 33.94
CA GLN A 89 2.09 -14.26 33.27
C GLN A 89 3.23 -13.79 32.34
N ALA A 90 4.49 -13.89 32.78
CA ALA A 90 5.63 -13.52 31.96
C ALA A 90 5.78 -14.45 30.74
N TYR A 91 5.53 -15.75 30.91
CA TYR A 91 5.58 -16.73 29.85
C TYR A 91 4.48 -16.53 28.80
N GLU A 92 3.23 -16.35 29.25
CA GLU A 92 2.09 -16.06 28.38
C GLU A 92 2.32 -14.77 27.58
N LYS A 93 2.79 -13.70 28.25
CA LYS A 93 3.11 -12.44 27.59
C LYS A 93 4.22 -12.58 26.55
N ALA A 94 5.28 -13.33 26.85
CA ALA A 94 6.35 -13.58 25.89
C ALA A 94 5.85 -14.39 24.69
N THR A 95 5.01 -15.40 24.92
CA THR A 95 4.42 -16.25 23.87
C THR A 95 3.48 -15.43 22.98
N GLN A 96 2.62 -14.60 23.56
CA GLN A 96 1.73 -13.74 22.79
C GLN A 96 2.51 -12.77 21.90
N LEU A 97 3.52 -12.10 22.45
CA LEU A 97 4.37 -11.19 21.67
C LEU A 97 5.16 -11.92 20.58
N GLN A 98 5.55 -13.17 20.80
CA GLN A 98 6.20 -13.99 19.77
C GLN A 98 5.26 -14.26 18.60
N LEU A 99 4.00 -14.62 18.87
CA LEU A 99 2.98 -14.84 17.85
C LEU A 99 2.69 -13.54 17.10
N ASP A 100 2.55 -12.43 17.81
CA ASP A 100 2.32 -11.12 17.20
C ASP A 100 3.47 -10.74 16.25
N VAL A 101 4.74 -10.91 16.66
CA VAL A 101 5.89 -10.67 15.78
C VAL A 101 5.84 -11.54 14.52
N MET A 102 5.49 -12.83 14.66
CA MET A 102 5.40 -13.74 13.51
C MET A 102 4.32 -13.29 12.51
N ILE A 103 3.12 -12.98 12.99
CA ILE A 103 2.00 -12.54 12.16
C ILE A 103 2.32 -11.22 11.45
N TYR A 104 2.91 -10.26 12.16
CA TYR A 104 3.18 -8.95 11.56
C TYR A 104 4.41 -8.95 10.64
N ARG A 105 5.41 -9.80 10.87
CA ARG A 105 6.48 -10.04 9.89
C ARG A 105 5.98 -10.69 8.61
N GLU A 106 4.99 -11.59 8.72
CA GLU A 106 4.34 -12.14 7.51
C GLU A 106 3.65 -11.05 6.70
N LYS A 107 3.09 -10.03 7.36
CA LYS A 107 2.50 -8.86 6.70
C LYS A 107 3.52 -7.89 6.07
N GLU A 108 4.81 -8.03 6.35
CA GLU A 108 5.87 -7.24 5.69
C GLU A 108 6.29 -7.83 4.33
N MET A 109 6.03 -9.13 4.09
CA MET A 109 6.41 -9.84 2.85
C MET A 109 5.36 -9.72 1.75
#